data_AF-A0A6B0BAB0-F1
#
_entry.id   AF-A0A6B0BAB0-F1
#
_cell.length_a   1.000
_cell.length_b   1.000
_cell.length_c   1.000
_cell.angle_alpha   90.00
_cell.angle_beta   90.00
_cell.angle_gamma   90.00
#
_symmetry.space_group_name_H-M   'P 1'
#
loop_
_entity.id
_entity.type
_entity.pdbx_description
1 polymer ?
#
loop_
_entity_poly.entity_id
_entity_poly.type
_entity_poly.pdbx_seq_one_letter_code
_entity_poly.pdbx_strand_id
1 'polypeptide(L)'
;SIIAIAVGYPNKLKGAPKSVRGDRRGLFARASWGQDYHTIMRKRLDMLAAFIESKVPDVEIKSMVDTGVLSDRAVAERAGLGFVGRNGFVINPKLGTWTYLGEMLVSIPFEPDDPLLDSCGDCTICVDRCPTSALVGNGQLNSQKCISFLTQTKGYMPDQYRYKIGNRLYGCDTCQQVCPKNRGINTEQDDIILEPEILKPRLVPLLRMSNKEFKQTYGHLAGAWRGKKPIQRNAILALAHFNEVDAIPELKKVATTDERPMIRATAYWAIGQILGEEARDFINANYDQEDAEVQNEMIKGLDTRRE
;
A
#
# COMPACT_ATOMS: atom_id res chain seq x y z
N SER A 1 -24.17 22.01 -1.43
CA SER A 1 -24.23 20.54 -1.64
C SER A 1 -22.80 19.98 -1.64
N ILE A 2 -22.64 18.64 -1.79
CA ILE A 2 -21.33 17.99 -2.01
C ILE A 2 -21.46 17.12 -3.25
N ILE A 3 -20.60 17.34 -4.25
CA ILE A 3 -20.49 16.49 -5.43
C ILE A 3 -19.42 15.44 -5.15
N ALA A 4 -19.77 14.16 -5.21
CA ALA A 4 -18.82 13.06 -5.10
C ALA A 4 -18.41 12.57 -6.49
N ILE A 5 -17.13 12.24 -6.69
CA ILE A 5 -16.63 11.65 -7.92
C ILE A 5 -15.89 10.34 -7.67
N ALA A 6 -15.97 9.44 -8.65
CA ALA A 6 -15.32 8.13 -8.64
C ALA A 6 -14.55 7.93 -9.94
N VAL A 7 -13.27 7.55 -9.85
CA VAL A 7 -12.43 7.21 -11.00
C VAL A 7 -11.93 5.78 -10.87
N GLY A 8 -12.27 4.94 -11.84
CA GLY A 8 -11.79 3.55 -11.88
C GLY A 8 -10.29 3.49 -12.19
N TYR A 9 -9.56 2.61 -11.51
CA TYR A 9 -8.14 2.36 -11.78
C TYR A 9 -7.87 0.90 -12.18
N PRO A 10 -6.80 0.65 -12.95
CA PRO A 10 -6.49 -0.69 -13.45
C PRO A 10 -6.11 -1.65 -12.33
N ASN A 11 -6.54 -2.91 -12.45
CA ASN A 11 -6.19 -3.97 -11.51
C ASN A 11 -5.37 -5.12 -12.14
N LYS A 12 -5.08 -5.02 -13.45
CA LYS A 12 -4.19 -5.92 -14.19
C LYS A 12 -2.93 -5.17 -14.63
N LEU A 13 -1.77 -5.73 -14.31
CA LEU A 13 -0.48 -5.22 -14.76
C LEU A 13 0.00 -6.05 -15.96
N LYS A 14 -0.34 -5.62 -17.17
CA LYS A 14 0.14 -6.24 -18.41
C LYS A 14 1.67 -6.18 -18.44
N GLY A 15 2.33 -7.27 -18.85
CA GLY A 15 3.79 -7.33 -18.88
C GLY A 15 4.47 -7.38 -17.50
N ALA A 16 3.75 -7.72 -16.42
CA ALA A 16 4.34 -7.82 -15.09
C ALA A 16 5.54 -8.79 -15.07
N PRO A 17 6.75 -8.33 -14.66
CA PRO A 17 7.92 -9.19 -14.64
C PRO A 17 7.76 -10.35 -13.66
N LYS A 18 8.36 -11.50 -13.95
CA LYS A 18 8.32 -12.66 -13.05
C LYS A 18 9.25 -12.45 -11.86
N SER A 19 8.82 -12.93 -10.69
CA SER A 19 9.67 -12.99 -9.49
C SER A 19 10.23 -14.40 -9.40
N VAL A 20 11.54 -14.56 -9.48
CA VAL A 20 12.22 -15.86 -9.48
C VAL A 20 13.33 -15.88 -8.42
N ARG A 21 13.84 -17.07 -8.07
CA ARG A 21 14.99 -17.20 -7.16
C ARG A 21 16.21 -16.45 -7.75
N GLY A 22 17.00 -15.80 -6.90
CA GLY A 22 18.09 -14.91 -7.32
C GLY A 22 17.63 -13.55 -7.87
N ASP A 23 16.32 -13.39 -8.16
CA ASP A 23 15.76 -12.14 -8.68
C ASP A 23 14.33 -11.89 -8.17
N ARG A 24 14.20 -11.85 -6.83
CA ARG A 24 12.91 -11.64 -6.17
C ARG A 24 12.43 -10.22 -6.36
N ARG A 25 11.12 -10.09 -6.53
CA ARG A 25 10.45 -8.80 -6.74
C ARG A 25 9.38 -8.54 -5.69
N GLY A 26 9.30 -7.28 -5.27
CA GLY A 26 8.23 -6.76 -4.45
C GLY A 26 7.04 -6.28 -5.28
N LEU A 27 5.99 -5.82 -4.62
CA LEU A 27 4.79 -5.30 -5.27
C LEU A 27 4.26 -4.05 -4.54
N PHE A 28 3.90 -3.03 -5.30
CA PHE A 28 3.04 -1.93 -4.85
C PHE A 28 1.56 -2.30 -5.04
N ALA A 29 0.71 -1.93 -4.08
CA ALA A 29 -0.74 -2.04 -4.22
C ALA A 29 -1.26 -1.21 -5.41
N ARG A 30 -2.39 -1.63 -5.98
CA ARG A 30 -2.96 -1.04 -7.22
C ARG A 30 -3.29 0.45 -7.09
N ALA A 31 -3.67 0.91 -5.90
CA ALA A 31 -3.91 2.33 -5.65
C ALA A 31 -2.65 3.21 -5.74
N SER A 32 -1.47 2.61 -5.91
CA SER A 32 -0.18 3.29 -6.12
C SER A 32 0.39 2.98 -7.51
N TRP A 33 -0.42 2.47 -8.44
CA TRP A 33 0.01 2.18 -9.80
C TRP A 33 -0.15 3.40 -10.71
N GLY A 34 0.95 3.80 -11.33
CA GLY A 34 1.02 5.00 -12.17
C GLY A 34 1.12 6.27 -11.34
N GLN A 35 0.79 7.40 -11.97
CA GLN A 35 0.81 8.72 -11.34
C GLN A 35 -0.06 8.74 -10.07
N ASP A 36 0.41 9.45 -9.04
CA ASP A 36 -0.30 9.64 -7.78
C ASP A 36 -1.75 10.12 -8.02
N TYR A 37 -2.71 9.35 -7.50
CA TYR A 37 -4.13 9.64 -7.66
C TYR A 37 -4.51 10.99 -7.05
N HIS A 38 -3.79 11.50 -6.05
CA HIS A 38 -4.02 12.85 -5.52
C HIS A 38 -3.88 13.90 -6.63
N THR A 39 -2.88 13.75 -7.50
CA THR A 39 -2.65 14.65 -8.64
C THR A 39 -3.73 14.47 -9.70
N ILE A 40 -4.06 13.22 -10.05
CA ILE A 40 -5.08 12.90 -11.06
C ILE A 40 -6.45 13.43 -10.65
N MET A 41 -6.88 13.11 -9.43
CA MET A 41 -8.19 13.49 -8.90
C MET A 41 -8.29 15.00 -8.73
N ARG A 42 -7.23 15.67 -8.23
CA ARG A 42 -7.23 17.14 -8.12
C ARG A 42 -7.39 17.81 -9.47
N LYS A 43 -6.64 17.37 -10.49
CA LYS A 43 -6.80 17.88 -11.86
C LYS A 43 -8.25 17.73 -12.37
N ARG A 44 -8.87 16.58 -12.14
CA ARG A 44 -10.27 16.33 -12.57
C ARG A 44 -11.27 17.20 -11.80
N LEU A 45 -11.07 17.38 -10.50
CA LEU A 45 -11.87 18.28 -9.67
C LEU A 45 -11.70 19.74 -10.08
N ASP A 46 -10.48 20.18 -10.42
CA ASP A 46 -10.21 21.54 -10.90
C ASP A 46 -10.90 21.80 -12.25
N MET A 47 -10.92 20.82 -13.14
CA MET A 47 -11.67 20.90 -14.41
C MET A 47 -13.18 21.03 -14.17
N LEU A 48 -13.72 20.28 -13.21
CA LEU A 48 -15.14 20.38 -12.83
C LEU A 48 -15.45 21.73 -12.18
N ALA A 49 -14.56 22.24 -11.32
CA ALA A 49 -14.71 23.53 -10.67
C ALA A 49 -14.76 24.65 -11.70
N ALA A 50 -13.78 24.68 -12.62
CA ALA A 50 -13.74 25.65 -13.72
C ALA A 50 -15.00 25.62 -14.59
N PHE A 51 -15.55 24.42 -14.84
CA PHE A 51 -16.83 24.29 -15.54
C PHE A 51 -17.98 24.94 -14.77
N ILE A 52 -18.11 24.68 -13.47
CA ILE A 52 -19.19 25.23 -12.64
C ILE A 52 -19.04 26.76 -12.52
N GLU A 53 -17.84 27.27 -12.26
CA GLU A 53 -17.52 28.70 -12.17
C GLU A 53 -17.88 29.43 -13.48
N SER A 54 -17.70 28.80 -14.64
CA SER A 54 -18.10 29.37 -15.94
C SER A 54 -19.62 29.53 -16.11
N LYS A 55 -20.42 28.85 -15.29
CA LYS A 55 -21.89 28.84 -15.36
C LYS A 55 -22.55 29.63 -14.24
N VAL A 56 -21.92 29.68 -13.07
CA VAL A 56 -22.44 30.36 -11.88
C VAL A 56 -21.35 31.30 -11.36
N PRO A 57 -21.32 32.56 -11.83
CA PRO A 57 -20.48 33.60 -11.24
C PRO A 57 -20.78 33.69 -9.73
N ASP A 58 -19.74 33.73 -8.89
CA ASP A 58 -19.80 33.77 -7.41
C ASP A 58 -20.07 32.44 -6.68
N VAL A 59 -19.99 31.30 -7.37
CA VAL A 59 -20.04 29.99 -6.71
C VAL A 59 -18.84 29.76 -5.79
N GLU A 60 -19.09 29.46 -4.52
CA GLU A 60 -18.04 28.96 -3.61
C GLU A 60 -17.81 27.45 -3.80
N ILE A 61 -16.56 27.05 -4.00
CA ILE A 61 -16.14 25.66 -4.23
C ILE A 61 -14.96 25.29 -3.33
N LYS A 62 -14.97 24.07 -2.78
CA LYS A 62 -13.82 23.47 -2.09
C LYS A 62 -13.70 21.99 -2.39
N SER A 63 -12.64 21.63 -3.11
CA SER A 63 -12.33 20.25 -3.51
C SER A 63 -11.40 19.53 -2.55
N MET A 64 -11.59 18.22 -2.38
CA MET A 64 -10.83 17.35 -1.49
C MET A 64 -10.61 15.96 -2.10
N VAL A 65 -9.51 15.33 -1.71
CA VAL A 65 -9.15 13.95 -2.04
C VAL A 65 -8.20 13.43 -0.96
N ASP A 66 -8.61 12.39 -0.22
CA ASP A 66 -7.92 11.62 0.85
C ASP A 66 -7.39 12.43 2.05
N THR A 67 -6.67 13.50 1.76
CA THR A 67 -6.04 14.44 2.69
C THR A 67 -6.98 15.55 3.17
N GLY A 68 -8.26 15.48 2.79
CA GLY A 68 -9.32 16.38 3.22
C GLY A 68 -9.75 16.17 4.67
N VAL A 69 -10.75 16.94 5.10
CA VAL A 69 -11.33 16.80 6.45
C VAL A 69 -12.54 15.87 6.47
N LEU A 70 -13.09 15.53 5.31
CA LEU A 70 -14.25 14.66 5.17
C LEU A 70 -13.82 13.19 5.12
N SER A 71 -14.79 12.30 5.30
CA SER A 71 -14.62 10.90 4.92
C SER A 71 -15.10 10.72 3.49
N ASP A 72 -14.18 10.61 2.54
CA ASP A 72 -14.46 10.42 1.11
C ASP A 72 -15.44 9.26 0.88
N ARG A 73 -15.30 8.19 1.69
CA ARG A 73 -16.17 7.01 1.62
C ARG A 73 -17.60 7.29 2.06
N ALA A 74 -17.78 8.01 3.16
CA ALA A 74 -19.11 8.38 3.64
C ALA A 74 -19.80 9.38 2.69
N VAL A 75 -19.02 10.28 2.10
CA VAL A 75 -19.50 11.19 1.06
C VAL A 75 -19.97 10.40 -0.17
N ALA A 76 -19.15 9.46 -0.66
CA ALA A 76 -19.47 8.64 -1.81
C ALA A 76 -20.69 7.72 -1.59
N GLU A 77 -20.83 7.13 -0.39
CA GLU A 77 -22.00 6.32 -0.03
C GLU A 77 -23.28 7.15 -0.04
N ARG A 78 -23.26 8.32 0.61
CA ARG A 78 -24.44 9.19 0.70
C ARG A 78 -24.79 9.81 -0.66
N ALA A 79 -23.83 9.98 -1.55
CA ALA A 79 -24.03 10.47 -2.92
C ALA A 79 -24.38 9.35 -3.92
N GLY A 80 -24.69 8.14 -3.47
CA GLY A 80 -25.14 7.06 -4.35
C GLY A 80 -24.06 6.45 -5.25
N LEU A 81 -22.76 6.76 -5.05
CA LEU A 81 -21.67 6.18 -5.86
C LEU A 81 -21.46 4.68 -5.61
N GLY A 82 -21.95 4.17 -4.50
CA GLY A 82 -21.86 2.76 -4.13
C GLY A 82 -22.26 2.54 -2.67
N PHE A 83 -22.28 1.28 -2.24
CA PHE A 83 -22.53 0.91 -0.84
C PHE A 83 -21.21 0.49 -0.16
N VAL A 84 -21.11 0.64 1.16
CA VAL A 84 -19.92 0.19 1.90
C VAL A 84 -19.93 -1.32 2.12
N GLY A 85 -18.92 -2.01 1.59
CA GLY A 85 -18.76 -3.45 1.77
C GLY A 85 -18.19 -3.84 3.14
N ARG A 86 -18.24 -5.13 3.49
CA ARG A 86 -17.62 -5.66 4.73
C ARG A 86 -16.11 -5.46 4.81
N ASN A 87 -15.45 -5.23 3.67
CA ASN A 87 -14.02 -4.87 3.60
C ASN A 87 -13.75 -3.37 3.82
N GLY A 88 -14.79 -2.56 4.05
CA GLY A 88 -14.72 -1.13 4.30
C GLY A 88 -14.57 -0.25 3.05
N PHE A 89 -14.53 -0.83 1.85
CA PHE A 89 -14.51 -0.06 0.59
C PHE A 89 -15.92 0.29 0.12
N VAL A 90 -16.05 1.41 -0.59
CA VAL A 90 -17.24 1.70 -1.40
C VAL A 90 -17.22 0.77 -2.62
N ILE A 91 -18.29 0.01 -2.82
CA ILE A 91 -18.48 -0.90 -3.95
C ILE A 91 -19.37 -0.19 -4.97
N ASN A 92 -18.75 0.31 -6.03
CA ASN A 92 -19.45 0.89 -7.17
C ASN A 92 -19.93 -0.24 -8.11
N PRO A 93 -21.18 -0.22 -8.62
CA PRO A 93 -21.69 -1.27 -9.50
C PRO A 93 -20.90 -1.49 -10.79
N LYS A 94 -20.27 -0.43 -11.33
CA LYS A 94 -19.52 -0.47 -12.59
C LYS A 94 -18.01 -0.63 -12.38
N LEU A 95 -17.48 -0.06 -11.30
CA LEU A 95 -16.04 0.03 -11.03
C LEU A 95 -15.56 -0.92 -9.92
N GLY A 96 -16.49 -1.59 -9.24
CA GLY A 96 -16.19 -2.42 -8.08
C GLY A 96 -15.59 -1.58 -6.95
N THR A 97 -14.56 -2.11 -6.28
CA THR A 97 -13.78 -1.36 -5.29
C THR A 97 -12.54 -0.68 -5.89
N TRP A 98 -12.26 -0.91 -7.17
CA TRP A 98 -11.07 -0.38 -7.86
C TRP A 98 -11.27 1.08 -8.27
N THR A 99 -11.52 1.94 -7.27
CA THR A 99 -11.98 3.30 -7.48
C THR A 99 -11.24 4.28 -6.56
N TYR A 100 -10.74 5.37 -7.14
CA TYR A 100 -10.33 6.57 -6.40
C TYR A 100 -11.55 7.43 -6.14
N LEU A 101 -11.66 7.98 -4.93
CA LEU A 101 -12.73 8.86 -4.52
C LEU A 101 -12.21 10.30 -4.40
N GLY A 102 -13.11 11.25 -4.57
CA GLY A 102 -12.87 12.65 -4.27
C GLY A 102 -14.19 13.39 -4.21
N GLU A 103 -14.17 14.58 -3.65
CA GLU A 103 -15.39 15.34 -3.43
C GLU A 103 -15.17 16.85 -3.56
N MET A 104 -16.27 17.54 -3.83
CA MET A 104 -16.32 18.98 -4.02
C MET A 104 -17.49 19.54 -3.23
N LEU A 105 -17.20 20.30 -2.18
CA LEU A 105 -18.21 21.14 -1.55
C LEU A 105 -18.51 22.29 -2.50
N VAL A 106 -19.80 22.58 -2.70
CA VAL A 106 -20.25 23.66 -3.58
C VAL A 106 -21.45 24.37 -2.95
N SER A 107 -21.51 25.69 -3.05
CA SER A 107 -22.60 26.52 -2.50
C SER A 107 -23.95 26.32 -3.21
N ILE A 108 -23.98 25.64 -4.35
CA ILE A 108 -25.19 25.34 -5.10
C ILE A 108 -26.04 24.29 -4.35
N PRO A 109 -27.35 24.49 -4.17
CA PRO A 109 -28.25 23.54 -3.51
C PRO A 109 -28.78 22.48 -4.49
N PHE A 110 -27.89 21.65 -5.06
CA PHE A 110 -28.32 20.52 -5.89
C PHE A 110 -29.24 19.56 -5.12
N GLU A 111 -30.23 19.03 -5.83
CA GLU A 111 -31.04 17.90 -5.36
C GLU A 111 -30.12 16.69 -5.12
N PRO A 112 -30.20 16.03 -3.95
CA PRO A 112 -29.32 14.90 -3.65
C PRO A 112 -29.75 13.64 -4.42
N ASP A 113 -28.76 12.84 -4.82
CA ASP A 113 -29.00 11.47 -5.28
C ASP A 113 -29.40 10.56 -4.11
N ASP A 114 -30.11 9.46 -4.43
CA ASP A 114 -30.42 8.42 -3.45
C ASP A 114 -29.21 7.51 -3.18
N PRO A 115 -28.96 7.12 -1.92
CA PRO A 115 -27.99 6.08 -1.60
C PRO A 115 -28.31 4.76 -2.30
N LEU A 116 -27.27 4.04 -2.72
CA LEU A 116 -27.45 2.74 -3.37
C LEU A 116 -27.89 1.67 -2.36
N LEU A 117 -29.05 1.06 -2.59
CA LEU A 117 -29.58 -0.06 -1.79
C LEU A 117 -29.02 -1.41 -2.29
N ASP A 118 -27.81 -1.76 -1.87
CA ASP A 118 -27.20 -3.09 -2.07
C ASP A 118 -26.40 -3.48 -0.81
N SER A 119 -26.00 -4.75 -0.70
CA SER A 119 -25.21 -5.23 0.43
C SER A 119 -24.29 -6.38 0.03
N CYS A 120 -23.45 -6.80 0.97
CA CYS A 120 -22.68 -8.03 0.83
C CYS A 120 -23.53 -9.31 1.01
N GLY A 121 -24.77 -9.21 1.49
CA GLY A 121 -25.53 -10.35 2.01
C GLY A 121 -24.72 -11.12 3.05
N ASP A 122 -24.74 -12.46 2.96
CA ASP A 122 -24.00 -13.36 3.85
C ASP A 122 -22.52 -13.57 3.46
N CYS A 123 -22.01 -12.85 2.45
CA CYS A 123 -20.63 -13.01 2.00
C CYS A 123 -19.62 -12.49 3.04
N THR A 124 -18.68 -13.34 3.46
CA THR A 124 -17.60 -13.02 4.42
C THR A 124 -16.18 -13.17 3.84
N ILE A 125 -16.04 -13.50 2.54
CA ILE A 125 -14.77 -13.90 1.93
C ILE A 125 -13.62 -12.94 2.23
N CYS A 126 -13.85 -11.62 2.18
CA CYS A 126 -12.81 -10.64 2.45
C CYS A 126 -12.32 -10.63 3.90
N VAL A 127 -13.24 -10.88 4.85
CA VAL A 127 -12.95 -11.01 6.28
C VAL A 127 -12.11 -12.26 6.51
N ASP A 128 -12.56 -13.39 5.97
CA ASP A 128 -11.92 -14.70 6.12
C ASP A 128 -10.53 -14.74 5.49
N ARG A 129 -10.31 -14.01 4.40
CA ARG A 129 -9.04 -13.96 3.66
C ARG A 129 -8.11 -12.83 4.11
N CYS A 130 -8.51 -11.99 5.07
CA CYS A 130 -7.65 -10.96 5.60
C CYS A 130 -6.46 -11.59 6.35
N PRO A 131 -5.19 -11.44 5.90
CA PRO A 131 -4.07 -12.21 6.47
C PRO A 131 -3.80 -11.95 7.96
N THR A 132 -4.25 -10.81 8.44
CA THR A 132 -4.06 -10.34 9.82
C THR A 132 -5.36 -10.26 10.61
N SER A 133 -6.49 -10.69 10.04
CA SER A 133 -7.82 -10.54 10.64
C SER A 133 -8.10 -9.10 11.08
N ALA A 134 -7.68 -8.14 10.26
CA ALA A 134 -7.87 -6.71 10.51
C ALA A 134 -9.32 -6.25 10.28
N LEU A 135 -10.07 -6.97 9.44
CA LEU A 135 -11.48 -6.69 9.17
C LEU A 135 -12.35 -7.32 10.26
N VAL A 136 -13.23 -6.51 10.86
CA VAL A 136 -14.13 -6.95 11.95
C VAL A 136 -15.42 -7.59 11.40
N GLY A 137 -15.74 -7.35 10.13
CA GLY A 137 -16.84 -8.02 9.42
C GLY A 137 -18.14 -7.21 9.27
N ASN A 138 -18.17 -5.99 9.81
CA ASN A 138 -19.26 -5.02 9.70
C ASN A 138 -18.82 -3.73 8.98
N GLY A 139 -17.83 -3.82 8.07
CA GLY A 139 -17.21 -2.66 7.43
C GLY A 139 -16.13 -1.96 8.27
N GLN A 140 -16.00 -2.32 9.57
CA GLN A 140 -14.95 -1.78 10.42
C GLN A 140 -13.60 -2.48 10.20
N LEU A 141 -12.54 -1.69 10.39
CA LEU A 141 -11.15 -2.09 10.22
C LEU A 141 -10.35 -1.73 11.47
N ASN A 142 -9.68 -2.70 12.07
CA ASN A 142 -8.59 -2.42 12.98
C ASN A 142 -7.33 -2.05 12.16
N SER A 143 -7.10 -0.74 11.99
CA SER A 143 -6.01 -0.22 11.16
C SER A 143 -4.63 -0.67 11.64
N GLN A 144 -4.43 -0.82 12.96
CA GLN A 144 -3.16 -1.27 13.55
C GLN A 144 -2.78 -2.70 13.15
N LYS A 145 -3.75 -3.50 12.70
CA LYS A 145 -3.52 -4.85 12.16
C LYS A 145 -3.44 -4.86 10.62
N CYS A 146 -3.86 -3.80 9.95
CA CYS A 146 -4.00 -3.79 8.49
C CYS A 146 -2.63 -3.76 7.80
N ILE A 147 -2.35 -4.72 6.92
CA ILE A 147 -1.08 -4.74 6.15
C ILE A 147 -0.88 -3.43 5.36
N SER A 148 -1.97 -2.84 4.83
CA SER A 148 -1.87 -1.56 4.14
C SER A 148 -1.29 -0.47 5.04
N PHE A 149 -1.74 -0.37 6.29
CA PHE A 149 -1.17 0.56 7.27
C PHE A 149 0.24 0.15 7.70
N LEU A 150 0.45 -1.13 8.03
CA LEU A 150 1.72 -1.65 8.53
C LEU A 150 2.88 -1.39 7.56
N THR A 151 2.66 -1.56 6.25
CA THR A 151 3.67 -1.31 5.20
C THR A 151 4.13 0.16 5.16
N GLN A 152 3.35 1.10 5.69
CA GLN A 152 3.63 2.54 5.66
C GLN A 152 4.27 3.07 6.94
N THR A 153 4.25 2.30 8.03
CA THR A 153 4.85 2.69 9.31
C THR A 153 6.36 2.94 9.18
N LYS A 154 6.88 3.90 9.94
CA LYS A 154 8.31 4.28 9.90
C LYS A 154 9.20 3.54 10.91
N GLY A 155 8.59 2.79 11.84
CA GLY A 155 9.29 2.01 12.87
C GLY A 155 9.49 0.55 12.49
N TYR A 156 9.83 -0.27 13.49
CA TYR A 156 9.96 -1.71 13.37
C TYR A 156 8.60 -2.36 13.01
N MET A 157 8.64 -3.41 12.19
CA MET A 157 7.46 -4.22 11.92
C MET A 157 7.21 -5.15 13.10
N PRO A 158 6.03 -5.11 13.76
CA PRO A 158 5.74 -6.04 14.84
C PRO A 158 5.89 -7.50 14.37
N ASP A 159 6.49 -8.34 15.21
CA ASP A 159 7.00 -9.65 14.83
C ASP A 159 5.92 -10.55 14.19
N GLN A 160 4.72 -10.56 14.78
CA GLN A 160 3.54 -11.28 14.29
C GLN A 160 3.08 -10.91 12.85
N TYR A 161 3.56 -9.79 12.29
CA TYR A 161 3.21 -9.33 10.95
C TYR A 161 4.31 -9.50 9.92
N ARG A 162 5.57 -9.75 10.33
CA ARG A 162 6.73 -9.78 9.42
C ARG A 162 6.54 -10.78 8.26
N TYR A 163 6.01 -11.95 8.54
CA TYR A 163 5.70 -12.96 7.52
C TYR A 163 4.35 -12.79 6.83
N LYS A 164 3.45 -11.96 7.39
CA LYS A 164 2.11 -11.75 6.83
C LYS A 164 2.10 -10.75 5.69
N ILE A 165 3.08 -9.85 5.61
CA ILE A 165 3.16 -8.88 4.52
C ILE A 165 3.55 -9.52 3.17
N GLY A 166 4.18 -10.71 3.18
CA GLY A 166 4.69 -11.36 1.97
C GLY A 166 5.71 -10.49 1.25
N ASN A 167 5.53 -10.26 -0.04
CA ASN A 167 6.38 -9.37 -0.84
C ASN A 167 5.77 -7.98 -1.09
N ARG A 168 4.81 -7.54 -0.26
CA ARG A 168 4.17 -6.22 -0.39
C ARG A 168 5.11 -5.13 0.11
N LEU A 169 5.48 -4.21 -0.77
CA LEU A 169 6.30 -3.06 -0.44
C LEU A 169 5.47 -1.88 0.06
N TYR A 170 4.24 -1.75 -0.45
CA TYR A 170 3.30 -0.70 -0.09
C TYR A 170 1.86 -1.18 -0.30
N GLY A 171 1.00 -0.98 0.70
CA GLY A 171 -0.42 -1.30 0.61
C GLY A 171 -0.73 -2.80 0.66
N CYS A 172 -2.02 -3.14 0.55
CA CYS A 172 -2.50 -4.51 0.45
C CYS A 172 -3.84 -4.56 -0.28
N ASP A 173 -3.93 -5.40 -1.31
CA ASP A 173 -5.14 -5.53 -2.13
C ASP A 173 -5.97 -6.78 -1.80
N THR A 174 -5.56 -7.61 -0.84
CA THR A 174 -6.14 -8.95 -0.65
C THR A 174 -7.67 -8.94 -0.46
N CYS A 175 -8.19 -8.04 0.39
CA CYS A 175 -9.63 -7.94 0.63
C CYS A 175 -10.44 -7.40 -0.57
N GLN A 176 -9.79 -6.76 -1.53
CA GLN A 176 -10.38 -6.34 -2.81
C GLN A 176 -10.27 -7.47 -3.85
N GLN A 177 -9.11 -8.10 -3.97
CA GLN A 177 -8.85 -9.16 -4.96
C GLN A 177 -9.78 -10.36 -4.81
N VAL A 178 -10.15 -10.71 -3.58
CA VAL A 178 -11.06 -11.83 -3.30
C VAL A 178 -12.55 -11.45 -3.34
N CYS A 179 -12.87 -10.16 -3.50
CA CYS A 179 -14.25 -9.68 -3.49
C CYS A 179 -14.99 -10.14 -4.76
N PRO A 180 -16.12 -10.86 -4.66
CA PRO A 180 -16.89 -11.29 -5.82
C PRO A 180 -17.39 -10.13 -6.70
N LYS A 181 -17.69 -8.97 -6.10
CA LYS A 181 -18.16 -7.76 -6.80
C LYS A 181 -17.07 -7.12 -7.69
N ASN A 182 -15.82 -7.57 -7.59
CA ASN A 182 -14.72 -7.14 -8.49
C ASN A 182 -14.51 -8.08 -9.69
N ARG A 183 -15.27 -9.18 -9.78
CA ARG A 183 -15.10 -10.16 -10.87
C ARG A 183 -15.38 -9.51 -12.22
N GLY A 184 -14.44 -9.64 -13.14
CA GLY A 184 -14.57 -9.13 -14.52
C GLY A 184 -14.34 -7.62 -14.67
N ILE A 185 -14.20 -6.87 -13.58
CA ILE A 185 -13.97 -5.43 -13.63
C ILE A 185 -12.47 -5.16 -13.80
N ASN A 186 -12.10 -4.32 -14.76
CA ASN A 186 -10.78 -3.71 -14.89
C ASN A 186 -10.92 -2.45 -15.74
N THR A 187 -10.60 -1.29 -15.18
CA THR A 187 -10.73 0.00 -15.87
C THR A 187 -9.37 0.47 -16.37
N GLU A 188 -9.32 1.04 -17.56
CA GLU A 188 -8.15 1.72 -18.10
C GLU A 188 -8.49 3.22 -18.21
N GLN A 189 -7.48 4.08 -18.01
CA GLN A 189 -7.59 5.53 -18.12
C GLN A 189 -6.32 6.03 -18.81
N ASP A 190 -6.45 6.97 -19.75
CA ASP A 190 -5.32 7.45 -20.55
C ASP A 190 -4.24 8.15 -19.72
N ASP A 191 -4.62 8.72 -18.58
CA ASP A 191 -3.74 9.42 -17.65
C ASP A 191 -3.17 8.51 -16.54
N ILE A 192 -3.47 7.20 -16.55
CA ILE A 192 -2.90 6.19 -15.63
C ILE A 192 -1.96 5.27 -16.42
N ILE A 193 -0.71 5.68 -16.52
CA ILE A 193 0.33 4.91 -17.21
C ILE A 193 0.98 3.92 -16.23
N LEU A 194 0.97 2.63 -16.60
CA LEU A 194 1.55 1.56 -15.79
C LEU A 194 2.98 1.25 -16.23
N GLU A 195 3.89 1.21 -15.25
CA GLU A 195 5.31 0.91 -15.47
C GLU A 195 5.70 -0.39 -14.74
N PRO A 196 5.58 -1.57 -15.39
CA PRO A 196 5.66 -2.86 -14.70
C PRO A 196 6.94 -3.09 -13.90
N GLU A 197 8.09 -2.61 -14.38
CA GLU A 197 9.38 -2.71 -13.68
C GLU A 197 9.42 -1.87 -12.40
N ILE A 198 8.79 -0.70 -12.39
CA ILE A 198 8.70 0.18 -11.21
C ILE A 198 7.65 -0.36 -10.23
N LEU A 199 6.50 -0.81 -10.72
CA LEU A 199 5.40 -1.28 -9.88
C LEU A 199 5.64 -2.67 -9.26
N LYS A 200 6.56 -3.43 -9.86
CA LYS A 200 7.01 -4.74 -9.38
C LYS A 200 8.55 -4.81 -9.35
N PRO A 201 9.21 -4.03 -8.49
CA PRO A 201 10.65 -3.81 -8.54
C PRO A 201 11.44 -4.99 -7.95
N ARG A 202 12.69 -5.14 -8.42
CA ARG A 202 13.67 -6.07 -7.84
C ARG A 202 13.99 -5.67 -6.40
N LEU A 203 13.98 -6.62 -5.47
CA LEU A 203 14.14 -6.34 -4.04
C LEU A 203 15.57 -5.90 -3.67
N VAL A 204 16.59 -6.58 -4.18
CA VAL A 204 18.00 -6.29 -3.85
C VAL A 204 18.42 -4.88 -4.32
N PRO A 205 18.14 -4.45 -5.56
CA PRO A 205 18.46 -3.08 -5.99
C PRO A 205 17.80 -1.97 -5.16
N LEU A 206 16.59 -2.20 -4.62
CA LEU A 206 15.93 -1.22 -3.75
C LEU A 206 16.75 -0.89 -2.50
N LEU A 207 17.52 -1.86 -1.98
CA LEU A 207 18.33 -1.67 -0.76
C LEU A 207 19.46 -0.65 -0.98
N ARG A 208 19.95 -0.53 -2.22
CA ARG A 208 21.07 0.34 -2.60
C ARG A 208 20.68 1.77 -2.94
N MET A 209 19.39 2.03 -3.13
CA MET A 209 18.94 3.33 -3.66
C MET A 209 19.24 4.48 -2.70
N SER A 210 19.84 5.54 -3.24
CA SER A 210 19.91 6.85 -2.60
C SER A 210 18.54 7.52 -2.53
N ASN A 211 18.41 8.58 -1.72
CA ASN A 211 17.19 9.39 -1.69
C ASN A 211 16.89 10.05 -3.05
N LYS A 212 17.94 10.46 -3.78
CA LYS A 212 17.81 11.09 -5.11
C LYS A 212 17.25 10.10 -6.13
N GLU A 213 17.86 8.93 -6.24
CA GLU A 213 17.41 7.88 -7.17
C GLU A 213 15.99 7.43 -6.82
N PHE A 214 15.68 7.22 -5.54
CA PHE A 214 14.33 6.84 -5.13
C PHE A 214 13.29 7.88 -5.55
N LYS A 215 13.57 9.17 -5.33
CA LYS A 215 12.67 10.26 -5.73
C LYS A 215 12.50 10.32 -7.26
N GLN A 216 13.58 10.10 -8.02
CA GLN A 216 13.51 10.10 -9.49
C GLN A 216 12.74 8.91 -10.04
N THR A 217 12.86 7.73 -9.44
CA THR A 217 12.23 6.50 -9.95
C THR A 217 10.80 6.29 -9.43
N TYR A 218 10.51 6.63 -8.17
CA TYR A 218 9.23 6.31 -7.52
C TYR A 218 8.45 7.54 -7.07
N GLY A 219 9.04 8.75 -7.15
CA GLY A 219 8.47 9.95 -6.54
C GLY A 219 7.12 10.39 -7.10
N HIS A 220 6.73 9.90 -8.28
CA HIS A 220 5.42 10.13 -8.88
C HIS A 220 4.34 9.15 -8.41
N LEU A 221 4.69 8.08 -7.71
CA LEU A 221 3.73 7.12 -7.16
C LEU A 221 3.18 7.61 -5.82
N ALA A 222 1.89 7.38 -5.56
CA ALA A 222 1.28 7.62 -4.25
C ALA A 222 2.05 6.92 -3.11
N GLY A 223 2.56 5.71 -3.37
CA GLY A 223 3.30 4.90 -2.40
C GLY A 223 4.66 5.46 -1.96
N ALA A 224 5.17 6.52 -2.62
CA ALA A 224 6.42 7.15 -2.26
C ALA A 224 6.29 8.23 -1.17
N TRP A 225 5.07 8.55 -0.70
CA TRP A 225 4.80 9.67 0.21
C TRP A 225 5.54 9.61 1.57
N ARG A 226 5.90 8.40 2.03
CA ARG A 226 6.69 8.18 3.27
C ARG A 226 8.21 8.07 3.02
N GLY A 227 8.65 8.27 1.78
CA GLY A 227 10.02 8.06 1.35
C GLY A 227 10.43 6.59 1.30
N LYS A 228 11.73 6.34 1.03
CA LYS A 228 12.25 4.99 0.79
C LYS A 228 12.31 4.09 2.02
N LYS A 229 12.34 4.65 3.24
CA LYS A 229 12.64 3.89 4.46
C LYS A 229 11.65 2.72 4.70
N PRO A 230 10.32 2.91 4.70
CA PRO A 230 9.39 1.78 4.89
C PRO A 230 9.47 0.76 3.75
N ILE A 231 9.67 1.22 2.51
CA ILE A 231 9.79 0.35 1.34
C ILE A 231 11.04 -0.53 1.42
N GLN A 232 12.19 0.03 1.81
CA GLN A 232 13.43 -0.73 2.01
C GLN A 232 13.29 -1.74 3.16
N ARG A 233 12.68 -1.36 4.30
CA ARG A 233 12.35 -2.31 5.38
C ARG A 233 11.49 -3.46 4.85
N ASN A 234 10.43 -3.15 4.12
CA ASN A 234 9.52 -4.16 3.58
C ASN A 234 10.21 -5.05 2.53
N ALA A 235 11.18 -4.51 1.78
CA ALA A 235 11.99 -5.28 0.84
C ALA A 235 12.88 -6.30 1.57
N ILE A 236 13.49 -5.93 2.69
CA ILE A 236 14.26 -6.85 3.55
C ILE A 236 13.37 -7.97 4.09
N LEU A 237 12.20 -7.62 4.62
CA LEU A 237 11.21 -8.60 5.11
C LEU A 237 10.74 -9.53 3.98
N ALA A 238 10.57 -9.01 2.76
CA ALA A 238 10.20 -9.81 1.60
C ALA A 238 11.31 -10.78 1.18
N LEU A 239 12.58 -10.40 1.30
CA LEU A 239 13.73 -11.29 1.05
C LEU A 239 13.76 -12.44 2.08
N ALA A 240 13.50 -12.14 3.35
CA ALA A 240 13.34 -13.16 4.39
C ALA A 240 12.13 -14.08 4.13
N HIS A 241 11.00 -13.51 3.68
CA HIS A 241 9.82 -14.28 3.30
C HIS A 241 10.10 -15.31 2.19
N PHE A 242 10.96 -14.97 1.23
CA PHE A 242 11.35 -15.86 0.14
C PHE A 242 12.50 -16.82 0.48
N ASN A 243 13.08 -16.71 1.67
CA ASN A 243 14.33 -17.37 2.04
C ASN A 243 15.44 -17.17 0.97
N GLU A 244 15.65 -15.91 0.55
CA GLU A 244 16.50 -15.60 -0.59
C GLU A 244 17.99 -15.53 -0.21
N VAL A 245 18.66 -16.69 -0.26
CA VAL A 245 20.09 -16.84 0.08
C VAL A 245 20.99 -15.94 -0.77
N ASP A 246 20.66 -15.71 -2.04
CA ASP A 246 21.46 -14.87 -2.94
C ASP A 246 21.49 -13.40 -2.51
N ALA A 247 20.56 -12.97 -1.63
CA ALA A 247 20.54 -11.62 -1.09
C ALA A 247 21.44 -11.43 0.14
N ILE A 248 22.00 -12.50 0.72
CA ILE A 248 22.81 -12.45 1.94
C ILE A 248 23.99 -11.49 1.86
N PRO A 249 24.80 -11.45 0.78
CA PRO A 249 25.90 -10.49 0.68
C PRO A 249 25.41 -9.03 0.80
N GLU A 250 24.28 -8.70 0.18
CA GLU A 250 23.70 -7.36 0.27
C GLU A 250 23.11 -7.09 1.65
N LEU A 251 22.39 -8.06 2.24
CA LEU A 251 21.83 -7.92 3.58
C LEU A 251 22.91 -7.71 4.62
N LYS A 252 24.03 -8.44 4.56
CA LYS A 252 25.18 -8.23 5.45
C LYS A 252 25.76 -6.82 5.32
N LYS A 253 25.85 -6.30 4.09
CA LYS A 253 26.28 -4.92 3.85
C LYS A 253 25.30 -3.90 4.43
N VAL A 254 24.00 -4.08 4.22
CA VAL A 254 22.97 -3.21 4.82
C VAL A 254 23.03 -3.26 6.34
N ALA A 255 23.17 -4.46 6.91
CA ALA A 255 23.24 -4.68 8.35
C ALA A 255 24.41 -3.95 9.02
N THR A 256 25.55 -3.78 8.35
CA THR A 256 26.74 -3.16 8.95
C THR A 256 26.99 -1.71 8.54
N THR A 257 26.36 -1.22 7.46
CA THR A 257 26.68 0.10 6.88
C THR A 257 25.52 1.10 6.86
N ASP A 258 24.27 0.66 7.03
CA ASP A 258 23.13 1.57 6.95
C ASP A 258 23.08 2.51 8.18
N GLU A 259 22.99 3.81 7.96
CA GLU A 259 22.94 4.80 9.05
C GLU A 259 21.69 4.65 9.94
N ARG A 260 20.63 3.97 9.46
CA ARG A 260 19.33 3.89 10.13
C ARG A 260 19.25 2.60 10.97
N PRO A 261 19.20 2.67 12.31
CA PRO A 261 19.18 1.49 13.18
C PRO A 261 18.11 0.46 12.81
N MET A 262 16.87 0.92 12.57
CA MET A 262 15.78 0.03 12.18
C MET A 262 16.06 -0.77 10.88
N ILE A 263 16.79 -0.20 9.93
CA ILE A 263 17.14 -0.90 8.69
C ILE A 263 18.22 -1.94 8.96
N ARG A 264 19.27 -1.60 9.72
CA ARG A 264 20.30 -2.56 10.16
C ARG A 264 19.68 -3.72 10.93
N ALA A 265 18.85 -3.41 11.92
CA ALA A 265 18.11 -4.37 12.73
C ALA A 265 17.24 -5.32 11.91
N THR A 266 16.45 -4.78 10.97
CA THR A 266 15.61 -5.60 10.08
C THR A 266 16.48 -6.51 9.20
N ALA A 267 17.66 -6.03 8.76
CA ALA A 267 18.61 -6.81 7.98
C ALA A 267 19.24 -7.95 8.80
N TYR A 268 19.71 -7.69 10.03
CA TYR A 268 20.19 -8.75 10.93
C TYR A 268 19.12 -9.81 11.20
N TRP A 269 17.89 -9.38 11.50
CA TRP A 269 16.78 -10.30 11.67
C TRP A 269 16.58 -11.16 10.41
N ALA A 270 16.54 -10.55 9.22
CA ALA A 270 16.38 -11.27 7.96
C ALA A 270 17.52 -12.25 7.68
N ILE A 271 18.77 -11.89 7.99
CA ILE A 271 19.92 -12.79 7.86
C ILE A 271 19.75 -14.02 8.74
N GLY A 272 19.38 -13.84 10.01
CA GLY A 272 19.09 -14.95 10.93
C GLY A 272 17.97 -15.85 10.43
N GLN A 273 16.90 -15.27 9.87
CA GLN A 273 15.80 -16.04 9.30
C GLN A 273 16.16 -16.81 8.02
N ILE A 274 17.10 -16.31 7.22
CA ILE A 274 17.50 -16.94 5.95
C ILE A 274 18.55 -18.04 6.18
N LEU A 275 19.56 -17.77 7.02
CA LEU A 275 20.70 -18.66 7.24
C LEU A 275 20.55 -19.56 8.46
N GLY A 276 19.66 -19.23 9.39
CA GLY A 276 19.55 -19.93 10.67
C GLY A 276 20.86 -19.90 11.46
N GLU A 277 21.34 -21.07 11.87
CA GLU A 277 22.58 -21.19 12.66
C GLU A 277 23.82 -20.65 11.94
N GLU A 278 23.86 -20.70 10.61
CA GLU A 278 24.98 -20.15 9.83
C GLU A 278 25.09 -18.61 9.95
N ALA A 279 24.06 -17.92 10.46
CA ALA A 279 24.12 -16.49 10.76
C ALA A 279 24.86 -16.18 12.07
N ARG A 280 24.97 -17.16 12.99
CA ARG A 280 25.35 -16.91 14.40
C ARG A 280 26.71 -16.23 14.53
N ASP A 281 27.72 -16.71 13.81
CA ASP A 281 29.06 -16.12 13.87
C ASP A 281 29.07 -14.67 13.37
N PHE A 282 28.37 -14.40 12.27
CA PHE A 282 28.25 -13.04 11.73
C PHE A 282 27.50 -12.11 12.68
N ILE A 283 26.40 -12.58 13.28
CA ILE A 283 25.61 -11.79 14.23
C ILE A 283 26.43 -11.51 15.49
N ASN A 284 27.05 -12.52 16.10
CA ASN A 284 27.86 -12.36 17.31
C ASN A 284 29.05 -11.41 17.10
N ALA A 285 29.72 -11.50 15.95
CA ALA A 285 30.86 -10.62 15.63
C ALA A 285 30.49 -9.12 15.55
N ASN A 286 29.22 -8.79 15.35
CA ASN A 286 28.73 -7.40 15.23
C ASN A 286 27.84 -6.97 16.41
N TYR A 287 27.52 -7.87 17.35
CA TYR A 287 26.52 -7.63 18.39
C TYR A 287 26.87 -6.44 19.31
N ASP A 288 28.09 -6.42 19.84
CA ASP A 288 28.53 -5.38 20.78
C ASP A 288 28.75 -4.00 20.13
N GLN A 289 28.72 -3.92 18.79
CA GLN A 289 28.88 -2.66 18.04
C GLN A 289 27.54 -1.95 17.81
N GLU A 290 26.42 -2.62 18.08
CA GLU A 290 25.07 -2.15 17.78
C GLU A 290 24.34 -1.67 19.03
N ASP A 291 23.32 -0.83 18.83
CA ASP A 291 22.47 -0.35 19.92
C ASP A 291 21.48 -1.43 20.41
N ALA A 292 20.93 -1.23 21.60
CA ALA A 292 20.07 -2.21 22.27
C ALA A 292 18.84 -2.62 21.46
N GLU A 293 18.27 -1.72 20.64
CA GLU A 293 17.14 -2.08 19.79
C GLU A 293 17.57 -3.00 18.64
N VAL A 294 18.72 -2.73 18.01
CA VAL A 294 19.30 -3.58 16.97
C VAL A 294 19.73 -4.94 17.54
N GLN A 295 20.37 -4.95 18.70
CA GLN A 295 20.76 -6.18 19.41
C GLN A 295 19.56 -7.10 19.70
N ASN A 296 18.43 -6.53 20.12
CA ASN A 296 17.20 -7.29 20.31
C ASN A 296 16.71 -7.95 19.01
N GLU A 297 16.82 -7.25 17.88
CA GLU A 297 16.44 -7.79 16.57
C GLU A 297 17.42 -8.84 16.04
N MET A 298 18.71 -8.71 16.38
CA MET A 298 19.74 -9.73 16.14
C MET A 298 19.40 -11.04 16.87
N ILE A 299 19.06 -10.97 18.15
CA ILE A 299 18.65 -12.12 18.97
C ILE A 299 17.40 -12.77 18.37
N LYS A 300 16.36 -11.98 18.09
CA LYS A 300 15.14 -12.48 17.44
C LYS A 300 15.44 -13.18 16.11
N GLY A 301 16.39 -12.67 15.34
CA GLY A 301 16.83 -13.28 14.09
C GLY A 301 17.28 -14.73 14.25
N LEU A 302 17.96 -15.04 15.35
CA LEU A 302 18.45 -16.39 15.68
C LEU A 302 17.38 -17.26 16.36
N ASP A 303 16.63 -16.69 17.30
CA ASP A 303 15.77 -17.45 18.22
C ASP A 303 14.35 -17.69 17.66
N THR A 304 13.80 -16.75 16.89
CA THR A 304 12.40 -16.80 16.42
C THR A 304 12.31 -17.35 15.01
N ARG A 305 12.82 -18.56 14.78
CA ARG A 305 12.74 -19.18 13.46
C ARG A 305 11.32 -19.63 13.16
N ARG A 306 10.93 -19.45 11.90
CA ARG A 306 9.75 -20.08 11.34
C ARG A 306 10.01 -21.59 11.18
N GLU A 307 9.24 -22.41 11.89
CA GLU A 307 9.13 -23.86 11.62
C GLU A 307 8.65 -24.14 10.19
#